data_AF-A0A2M8FFW9-F1
#
_entry.id   AF-A0A2M8FFW9-F1
#
_cell.length_a   1.000
_cell.length_b   1.000
_cell.length_c   1.000
_cell.angle_alpha   90.00
_cell.angle_beta   90.00
_cell.angle_gamma   90.00
#
_symmetry.space_group_name_H-M   'P 1'
#
loop_
_entity.id
_entity.type
_entity.pdbx_description
1 polymer ?
#
loop_
_entity_poly.entity_id
_entity_poly.type
_entity_poly.pdbx_seq_one_letter_code
_entity_poly.pdbx_strand_id
1 'polypeptide(L)'
;MQRSVNSLVGYTISAKDGELGKVSEFYFDDLTWSIRYLVVETGNWLNERKVIIPHAALGLTDWKSQTFQVNLTMDQVRNSPDFETQKTVSRQHEIKLFTHYGLPVYWDSVFYDGVGVGPYVPIFDIKPVKEEKKSAKKPPDDPHLRSTEKVEGYYIQANDGEIGHVEDYIVDDEKWNIHFIVVDTTNWLPGRKVLLSPHWIKRIDWGDSKVYVNLMQESIKNSPEFNSSQPISVKYERELFDHYGDHRKP
;
A
#
# COMPACT_ATOMS: atom_id res chain seq x y z
N MET A 1 -8.08 12.36 1.63
CA MET A 1 -9.41 11.73 1.41
C MET A 1 -9.26 10.23 1.34
N GLN A 2 -10.28 9.48 1.74
CA GLN A 2 -10.27 8.00 1.67
C GLN A 2 -10.73 7.51 0.28
N ARG A 3 -10.01 6.54 -0.29
CA ARG A 3 -10.29 5.97 -1.62
C ARG A 3 -10.18 4.45 -1.63
N SER A 4 -11.04 3.80 -2.41
CA SER A 4 -10.93 2.38 -2.73
C SER A 4 -9.69 2.14 -3.60
N VAL A 5 -8.85 1.17 -3.25
CA VAL A 5 -7.70 0.77 -4.06
C VAL A 5 -8.16 0.20 -5.40
N ASN A 6 -9.22 -0.61 -5.41
CA ASN A 6 -9.80 -1.14 -6.64
C ASN A 6 -10.28 -0.04 -7.58
N SER A 7 -10.74 1.10 -7.06
CA SER A 7 -11.10 2.27 -7.86
C SER A 7 -9.90 2.99 -8.50
N LEU A 8 -8.68 2.81 -7.97
CA LEU A 8 -7.44 3.41 -8.47
C LEU A 8 -6.72 2.51 -9.48
N VAL A 9 -7.02 1.22 -9.50
CA VAL A 9 -6.54 0.31 -10.54
C VAL A 9 -7.05 0.77 -11.91
N GLY A 10 -6.17 0.76 -12.91
CA GLY A 10 -6.44 1.25 -14.25
C GLY A 10 -6.19 2.76 -14.45
N TYR A 11 -5.90 3.52 -13.38
CA TYR A 11 -5.49 4.92 -13.51
C TYR A 11 -4.22 5.04 -14.35
N THR A 12 -4.15 6.09 -15.15
CA THR A 12 -2.98 6.39 -15.97
C THR A 12 -1.87 6.97 -15.09
N ILE A 13 -0.63 6.52 -15.29
CA ILE A 13 0.56 7.21 -14.76
C ILE A 13 1.15 8.07 -15.89
N SER A 14 1.30 9.37 -15.65
CA SER A 14 1.93 10.31 -16.57
C SER A 14 3.26 10.80 -16.03
N ALA A 15 4.32 10.59 -16.81
CA ALA A 15 5.62 11.22 -16.60
C ALA A 15 5.62 12.67 -17.11
N LYS A 16 6.75 13.36 -16.91
CA LYS A 16 6.98 14.73 -17.41
C LYS A 16 6.94 14.85 -18.93
N ASP A 17 7.28 13.76 -19.62
CA ASP A 17 7.55 13.70 -21.05
C ASP A 17 6.70 12.65 -21.79
N GLY A 18 5.71 12.05 -21.12
CA GLY A 18 4.75 11.15 -21.76
C GLY A 18 3.99 10.25 -20.80
N GLU A 19 3.08 9.45 -21.36
CA GLU A 19 2.32 8.44 -20.61
C GLU A 19 3.19 7.22 -20.32
N LEU A 20 3.27 6.82 -19.04
CA LEU A 20 4.03 5.64 -18.62
C LEU A 20 3.23 4.35 -18.72
N GLY A 21 1.91 4.41 -18.59
CA GLY A 21 1.04 3.23 -18.60
C GLY A 21 -0.05 3.32 -17.54
N LYS A 22 -0.56 2.17 -17.10
CA LYS A 22 -1.68 2.08 -16.15
C LYS A 22 -1.31 1.33 -14.89
N VAL A 23 -1.90 1.75 -13.76
CA VAL A 23 -1.78 1.03 -12.49
C VAL A 23 -2.46 -0.33 -12.62
N SER A 24 -1.76 -1.41 -12.27
CA SER A 24 -2.34 -2.75 -12.22
C SER A 24 -2.62 -3.22 -10.79
N GLU A 25 -1.75 -2.89 -9.83
CA GLU A 25 -1.89 -3.26 -8.42
C GLU A 25 -1.02 -2.37 -7.53
N PHE A 26 -1.13 -2.52 -6.21
CA PHE A 26 -0.32 -1.82 -5.23
C PHE A 26 0.40 -2.81 -4.34
N TYR A 27 1.57 -2.40 -3.83
CA TYR A 27 2.27 -3.11 -2.77
C TYR A 27 2.25 -2.31 -1.49
N PHE A 28 1.89 -2.95 -0.39
CA PHE A 28 1.87 -2.36 0.95
C PHE A 28 2.77 -3.12 1.92
N ASP A 29 3.23 -2.42 2.95
CA ASP A 29 3.97 -2.98 4.08
C ASP A 29 2.97 -3.46 5.14
N ASP A 30 2.97 -4.75 5.50
CA ASP A 30 1.97 -5.31 6.44
C ASP A 30 2.23 -5.00 7.92
N LEU A 31 3.33 -4.34 8.24
CA LEU A 31 3.58 -3.81 9.57
C LEU A 31 3.06 -2.37 9.69
N THR A 32 3.37 -1.52 8.70
CA THR A 32 3.02 -0.10 8.73
C THR A 32 1.71 0.22 8.01
N TRP A 33 1.17 -0.73 7.26
CA TRP A 33 0.01 -0.59 6.38
C TRP A 33 0.14 0.56 5.38
N SER A 34 1.37 0.91 5.01
CA SER A 34 1.67 1.96 4.04
C SER A 34 1.80 1.36 2.65
N ILE A 35 1.12 1.96 1.67
CA ILE A 35 1.37 1.68 0.25
C ILE A 35 2.79 2.14 -0.04
N ARG A 36 3.65 1.20 -0.48
CA ARG A 36 5.04 1.47 -0.83
C ARG A 36 5.17 1.73 -2.32
N TYR A 37 4.54 0.89 -3.14
CA TYR A 37 4.71 0.89 -4.58
C TYR A 37 3.39 0.76 -5.33
N LEU A 38 3.36 1.35 -6.51
CA LEU A 38 2.37 1.10 -7.55
C LEU A 38 3.04 0.22 -8.60
N VAL A 39 2.38 -0.84 -9.03
CA VAL A 39 2.80 -1.61 -10.21
C VAL A 39 2.12 -1.01 -11.43
N VAL A 40 2.92 -0.73 -12.46
CA VAL A 40 2.48 -0.05 -13.67
C VAL A 40 2.73 -0.95 -14.87
N GLU A 41 1.66 -1.25 -15.59
CA GLU A 41 1.71 -1.89 -16.90
C GLU A 41 2.03 -0.84 -17.95
N THR A 42 3.23 -0.91 -18.51
CA THR A 42 3.74 0.13 -19.43
C THR A 42 3.17 0.04 -20.84
N GLY A 43 2.57 -1.10 -21.20
CA GLY A 43 2.09 -1.34 -22.55
C GLY A 43 3.21 -1.26 -23.60
N ASN A 44 2.84 -0.94 -24.85
CA ASN A 44 3.71 -1.17 -26.00
C ASN A 44 5.04 -0.39 -26.00
N TRP A 45 5.12 0.78 -25.36
CA TRP A 45 6.32 1.62 -25.45
C TRP A 45 7.52 1.02 -24.69
N LEU A 46 7.27 0.10 -23.75
CA LEU A 46 8.28 -0.66 -23.03
C LEU A 46 7.95 -2.17 -23.05
N ASN A 47 7.46 -2.67 -24.19
CA ASN A 47 7.22 -4.10 -24.44
C ASN A 47 6.35 -4.78 -23.36
N GLU A 48 5.30 -4.10 -22.91
CA GLU A 48 4.35 -4.59 -21.89
C GLU A 48 5.00 -4.91 -20.53
N ARG A 49 6.22 -4.41 -20.29
CA ARG A 49 6.94 -4.61 -19.03
C ARG A 49 6.16 -4.00 -17.86
N LYS A 50 6.04 -4.75 -16.76
CA LYS A 50 5.59 -4.19 -15.48
C LYS A 50 6.76 -3.51 -14.78
N VAL A 51 6.53 -2.29 -14.31
CA VAL A 51 7.50 -1.51 -13.52
C VAL A 51 6.89 -1.14 -12.18
N ILE A 52 7.73 -0.96 -11.16
CA ILE A 52 7.29 -0.45 -9.86
C ILE A 52 7.68 1.02 -9.70
N ILE A 53 6.72 1.80 -9.21
CA ILE A 53 6.89 3.22 -8.93
C ILE A 53 6.63 3.43 -7.43
N PRO A 54 7.59 3.93 -6.65
CA PRO A 54 7.36 4.29 -5.26
C PRO A 54 6.24 5.34 -5.17
N HIS A 55 5.33 5.21 -4.19
CA HIS A 55 4.27 6.22 -4.00
C HIS A 55 4.85 7.63 -3.79
N ALA A 56 6.06 7.74 -3.22
CA ALA A 56 6.77 9.00 -3.04
C ALA A 56 7.16 9.72 -4.35
N ALA A 57 7.10 9.03 -5.50
CA ALA A 57 7.28 9.63 -6.82
C ALA A 57 6.01 10.28 -7.37
N LEU A 58 4.85 10.02 -6.75
CA LEU A 58 3.57 10.62 -7.11
C LEU A 58 3.59 12.12 -6.76
N GLY A 59 3.11 12.92 -7.70
CA GLY A 59 2.83 14.33 -7.54
C GLY A 59 1.33 14.57 -7.40
N LEU A 60 0.85 15.67 -7.99
CA LEU A 60 -0.58 16.00 -7.99
C LEU A 60 -1.37 14.97 -8.81
N THR A 61 -2.42 14.44 -8.22
CA THR A 61 -3.34 13.52 -8.90
C THR A 61 -4.48 14.31 -9.52
N ASP A 62 -4.72 14.13 -10.82
CA ASP A 62 -5.95 14.58 -11.46
C ASP A 62 -7.01 13.50 -11.32
N TRP A 63 -7.83 13.66 -10.28
CA TRP A 63 -8.92 12.73 -9.97
C TRP A 63 -10.00 12.68 -11.05
N LYS A 64 -10.18 13.75 -11.84
CA LYS A 64 -11.21 13.81 -12.89
C LYS A 64 -10.78 13.02 -14.12
N SER A 65 -9.51 13.14 -14.51
CA SER A 65 -8.95 12.38 -15.64
C SER A 65 -8.38 11.02 -15.24
N GLN A 66 -8.51 10.63 -13.97
CA GLN A 66 -7.98 9.37 -13.44
C GLN A 66 -6.49 9.19 -13.72
N THR A 67 -5.72 10.26 -13.52
CA THR A 67 -4.30 10.32 -13.88
C THR A 67 -3.44 10.71 -12.69
N PHE A 68 -2.48 9.87 -12.35
CA PHE A 68 -1.40 10.17 -11.42
C PHE A 68 -0.23 10.82 -12.18
N GLN A 69 0.11 12.06 -11.84
CA GLN A 69 1.33 12.68 -12.34
C GLN A 69 2.51 12.21 -11.50
N VAL A 70 3.64 11.88 -12.13
CA VAL A 70 4.89 11.56 -11.43
C VAL A 70 6.00 12.52 -11.81
N ASN A 71 6.91 12.79 -10.88
CA ASN A 71 8.07 13.65 -11.12
C ASN A 71 9.22 12.92 -11.85
N LEU A 72 8.91 11.91 -12.67
CA LEU A 72 9.83 11.04 -13.39
C LEU A 72 9.78 11.31 -14.91
N THR A 73 10.81 10.90 -15.63
CA THR A 73 10.80 10.83 -17.10
C THR A 73 10.57 9.40 -17.60
N MET A 74 10.10 9.26 -18.83
CA MET A 74 9.97 7.96 -19.50
C MET A 74 11.30 7.20 -19.56
N ASP A 75 12.42 7.92 -19.76
CA ASP A 75 13.74 7.30 -19.80
C ASP A 75 14.22 6.80 -18.42
N GLN A 76 13.88 7.52 -17.34
CA GLN A 76 14.10 7.01 -15.98
C GLN A 76 13.33 5.70 -15.76
N VAL A 77 12.08 5.62 -16.20
CA VAL A 77 11.27 4.39 -16.03
C VAL A 77 11.78 3.25 -16.92
N ARG A 78 12.19 3.54 -18.16
CA ARG A 78 12.81 2.54 -19.07
C ARG A 78 13.99 1.85 -18.41
N ASN A 79 14.85 2.62 -17.75
CA ASN A 79 16.08 2.15 -17.12
C ASN A 79 15.88 1.65 -15.68
N SER A 80 14.64 1.56 -15.19
CA SER A 80 14.35 1.08 -13.84
C SER A 80 14.75 -0.40 -13.65
N PRO A 81 15.12 -0.84 -12.43
CA PRO A 81 15.38 -2.24 -12.13
C PRO A 81 14.19 -3.16 -12.46
N ASP A 82 14.45 -4.38 -12.92
CA ASP A 82 13.40 -5.38 -13.17
C ASP A 82 12.69 -5.79 -11.89
N PHE A 83 11.37 -5.72 -11.92
CA PHE A 83 10.51 -6.23 -10.88
C PHE A 83 10.06 -7.65 -11.22
N GLU A 84 10.57 -8.63 -10.48
CA GLU A 84 10.01 -9.98 -10.54
C GLU A 84 8.77 -10.04 -9.62
N THR A 85 7.57 -10.00 -10.23
CA THR A 85 6.24 -10.02 -9.57
C THR A 85 6.00 -11.17 -8.58
N GLN A 86 6.86 -12.20 -8.56
CA GLN A 86 6.73 -13.35 -7.66
C GLN A 86 7.83 -13.43 -6.58
N LYS A 87 8.79 -12.50 -6.57
CA LYS A 87 9.81 -12.43 -5.53
C LYS A 87 9.54 -11.19 -4.69
N THR A 88 9.41 -11.40 -3.38
CA THR A 88 9.44 -10.34 -2.37
C THR A 88 10.56 -9.34 -2.68
N VAL A 89 10.23 -8.05 -2.66
CA VAL A 89 11.23 -7.01 -2.94
C VAL A 89 12.25 -7.04 -1.82
N SER A 90 13.48 -7.47 -2.11
CA SER A 90 14.55 -7.40 -1.11
C SER A 90 14.92 -5.95 -0.79
N ARG A 91 15.39 -5.66 0.42
CA ARG A 91 15.88 -4.32 0.79
C ARG A 91 16.95 -3.78 -0.16
N GLN A 92 17.81 -4.64 -0.72
CA GLN A 92 18.78 -4.22 -1.74
C GLN A 92 18.12 -3.76 -3.03
N HIS A 93 17.02 -4.42 -3.43
CA HIS A 93 16.24 -4.00 -4.57
C HIS A 93 15.58 -2.64 -4.31
N GLU A 94 15.02 -2.41 -3.12
CA GLU A 94 14.46 -1.12 -2.74
C GLU A 94 15.51 0.00 -2.74
N ILE A 95 16.70 -0.23 -2.17
CA ILE A 95 17.80 0.75 -2.22
C ILE A 95 18.15 1.10 -3.67
N LYS A 96 18.28 0.10 -4.55
CA LYS A 96 18.56 0.32 -5.97
C LYS A 96 17.46 1.14 -6.62
N LEU A 97 16.19 0.83 -6.34
CA LEU A 97 15.04 1.52 -6.90
C LEU A 97 14.96 2.98 -6.44
N PHE A 98 15.08 3.23 -5.13
CA PHE A 98 15.08 4.57 -4.57
C PHE A 98 16.27 5.39 -5.08
N THR A 99 17.47 4.81 -5.08
CA THR A 99 18.68 5.44 -5.65
C THR A 99 18.47 5.79 -7.12
N HIS A 100 17.90 4.87 -7.91
CA HIS A 100 17.63 5.05 -9.33
C HIS A 100 16.68 6.23 -9.60
N TYR A 101 15.63 6.36 -8.79
CA TYR A 101 14.69 7.48 -8.89
C TYR A 101 15.15 8.75 -8.15
N GLY A 102 16.30 8.74 -7.49
CA GLY A 102 16.83 9.87 -6.73
C GLY A 102 16.02 10.20 -5.47
N LEU A 103 15.38 9.20 -4.86
CA LEU A 103 14.54 9.34 -3.67
C LEU A 103 15.31 8.94 -2.40
N PRO A 104 15.05 9.61 -1.26
CA PRO A 104 15.65 9.22 0.03
C PRO A 104 15.10 7.87 0.51
N VAL A 105 15.98 7.02 1.06
CA VAL A 105 15.59 5.75 1.67
C VAL A 105 14.84 6.01 2.97
N TYR A 106 13.57 5.61 3.04
CA TYR A 106 12.66 6.04 4.12
C TYR A 106 12.92 5.37 5.48
N TRP A 107 13.60 4.22 5.53
CA TRP A 107 13.92 3.50 6.78
C TRP A 107 15.34 3.79 7.29
N ASP A 108 16.12 4.60 6.57
CA ASP A 108 17.42 5.04 7.06
C ASP A 108 17.19 6.17 8.07
N SER A 109 17.30 5.80 9.34
CA SER A 109 16.98 6.56 10.54
C SER A 109 17.81 7.84 10.70
N VAL A 110 17.49 8.88 9.94
CA VAL A 110 17.73 10.27 10.37
C VAL A 110 16.49 10.86 11.08
N PHE A 111 15.40 10.07 11.19
CA PHE A 111 14.12 10.53 11.76
C PHE A 111 13.64 9.76 13.00
N TYR A 112 14.39 8.77 13.50
CA TYR A 112 13.96 7.94 14.65
C TYR A 112 14.61 8.30 16.00
N ASP A 113 15.40 9.36 16.07
CA ASP A 113 15.85 9.96 17.34
C ASP A 113 15.00 11.21 17.59
N GLY A 114 14.10 11.13 18.57
CA GLY A 114 13.02 12.07 18.93
C GLY A 114 13.36 13.56 19.10
N VAL A 115 13.88 14.20 18.05
CA VAL A 115 14.01 15.65 17.90
C VAL A 115 13.27 16.05 16.63
N GLY A 116 12.03 16.50 16.80
CA GLY A 116 11.23 17.03 15.72
C GLY A 116 11.90 18.24 15.07
N VAL A 117 11.92 18.27 13.74
CA VAL A 117 12.05 19.52 12.99
C VAL A 117 11.18 19.42 11.75
N GLY A 118 10.39 20.47 11.51
CA GLY A 118 9.62 20.71 10.30
C GLY A 118 10.49 21.02 9.07
N PRO A 119 9.91 21.64 8.05
CA PRO A 119 9.93 21.16 6.67
C PRO A 119 11.23 21.49 5.92
N TYR A 120 11.52 20.66 4.92
CA TYR A 120 12.61 20.84 3.94
C TYR A 120 14.02 20.88 4.54
N VAL A 121 14.69 19.72 4.54
CA VAL A 121 16.15 19.71 4.46
C VAL A 121 16.51 19.88 2.98
N PRO A 122 17.12 21.00 2.57
CA PRO A 122 17.55 21.17 1.19
C PRO A 122 18.65 20.14 0.88
N ILE A 123 18.55 19.56 -0.32
CA ILE A 123 19.48 18.59 -0.89
C ILE A 123 20.85 19.25 -1.00
N PHE A 124 21.71 19.07 0.01
CA PHE A 124 23.12 19.44 -0.09
C PHE A 124 23.97 18.18 0.15
N ASP A 125 24.65 17.78 -0.93
CA ASP A 125 25.81 16.90 -0.97
C ASP A 125 25.70 15.53 -0.29
N ILE A 126 24.80 14.67 -0.78
CA ILE A 126 25.08 13.22 -0.71
C ILE A 126 26.17 12.94 -1.75
N LYS A 127 27.44 12.99 -1.32
CA LYS A 127 28.54 12.44 -2.11
C LYS A 127 28.20 10.98 -2.43
N PRO A 128 28.37 10.52 -3.68
CA PRO A 128 28.11 9.13 -4.02
C PRO A 128 28.95 8.26 -3.08
N VAL A 129 28.28 7.45 -2.28
CA VAL A 129 28.94 6.46 -1.44
C VAL A 129 29.71 5.57 -2.40
N LYS A 130 31.05 5.64 -2.35
CA LYS A 130 31.91 4.69 -3.06
C LYS A 130 31.49 3.30 -2.60
N GLU A 131 31.08 2.46 -3.55
CA GLU A 131 30.79 1.05 -3.30
C GLU A 131 32.03 0.36 -2.72
N GLU A 132 32.13 0.32 -1.39
CA GLU A 132 33.01 -0.64 -0.74
C GLU A 132 32.41 -2.02 -0.95
N LYS A 133 33.02 -2.78 -1.86
CA LYS A 133 32.79 -4.21 -2.07
C LYS A 133 33.21 -4.99 -0.81
N LYS A 134 32.44 -4.89 0.26
CA LYS A 134 32.42 -5.94 1.29
C LYS A 134 31.38 -6.96 0.85
N SER A 135 31.80 -8.23 0.84
CA SER A 135 30.96 -9.39 0.58
C SER A 135 29.81 -9.42 1.58
N ALA A 136 28.74 -8.69 1.28
CA ALA A 136 27.50 -8.73 2.02
C ALA A 136 26.72 -9.92 1.49
N LYS A 137 26.50 -10.94 2.34
CA LYS A 137 25.40 -11.88 2.14
C LYS A 137 24.17 -11.06 1.74
N LYS A 138 23.45 -11.48 0.69
CA LYS A 138 22.16 -10.86 0.32
C LYS A 138 21.37 -10.66 1.63
N PRO A 139 21.01 -9.43 2.02
CA PRO A 139 20.06 -9.25 3.10
C PRO A 139 18.78 -9.97 2.69
N PRO A 140 18.06 -10.55 3.65
CA PRO A 140 16.85 -11.30 3.36
C PRO A 140 15.88 -10.44 2.54
N ASP A 141 15.07 -11.11 1.72
CA ASP A 141 13.93 -10.50 1.08
C ASP A 141 13.10 -9.73 2.12
N ASP A 142 12.46 -8.60 1.75
CA ASP A 142 11.59 -7.92 2.72
C ASP A 142 10.35 -8.80 2.93
N PRO A 143 10.22 -9.43 4.11
CA PRO A 143 9.18 -10.40 4.34
C PRO A 143 7.86 -9.71 4.65
N HIS A 144 7.74 -8.37 4.59
CA HIS A 144 6.56 -7.58 5.00
C HIS A 144 5.87 -6.88 3.83
N LEU A 145 6.48 -6.85 2.65
CA LEU A 145 5.82 -6.30 1.47
C LEU A 145 4.76 -7.26 0.92
N ARG A 146 3.56 -6.75 0.62
CA ARG A 146 2.36 -7.48 0.21
C ARG A 146 1.78 -6.90 -1.06
N SER A 147 1.39 -7.75 -2.00
CA SER A 147 0.55 -7.38 -3.14
C SER A 147 -0.91 -7.26 -2.67
N THR A 148 -1.59 -6.18 -3.06
CA THR A 148 -3.04 -6.04 -2.82
C THR A 148 -3.82 -7.11 -3.59
N GLU A 149 -3.44 -7.40 -4.84
CA GLU A 149 -4.08 -8.43 -5.67
C GLU A 149 -3.95 -9.83 -5.05
N LYS A 150 -2.81 -10.14 -4.42
CA LYS A 150 -2.60 -11.43 -3.77
C LYS A 150 -3.37 -11.60 -2.47
N VAL A 151 -3.49 -10.53 -1.69
CA VAL A 151 -4.17 -10.58 -0.38
C VAL A 151 -5.68 -10.40 -0.52
N GLU A 152 -6.15 -9.79 -1.61
CA GLU A 152 -7.55 -9.87 -2.01
C GLU A 152 -7.97 -11.35 -2.15
N GLY A 153 -9.15 -11.69 -1.62
CA GLY A 153 -9.61 -13.07 -1.51
C GLY A 153 -9.13 -13.82 -0.25
N TYR A 154 -8.19 -13.29 0.53
CA TYR A 154 -7.76 -13.95 1.78
C TYR A 154 -8.91 -13.99 2.78
N TYR A 155 -9.12 -15.16 3.40
CA TYR A 155 -10.18 -15.34 4.37
C TYR A 155 -9.88 -14.62 5.68
N ILE A 156 -10.90 -14.02 6.28
CA ILE A 156 -10.79 -13.37 7.58
C ILE A 156 -11.04 -14.39 8.68
N GLN A 157 -10.00 -14.66 9.47
CA GLN A 157 -10.04 -15.53 10.64
C GLN A 157 -10.18 -14.71 11.91
N ALA A 158 -11.39 -14.70 12.48
CA ALA A 158 -11.67 -14.20 13.82
C ALA A 158 -11.23 -15.21 14.89
N ASN A 159 -11.30 -14.81 16.17
CA ASN A 159 -10.87 -15.62 17.30
C ASN A 159 -11.66 -16.93 17.47
N ASP A 160 -12.92 -16.95 17.01
CA ASP A 160 -13.89 -18.03 17.16
C ASP A 160 -14.38 -18.63 15.83
N GLY A 161 -13.91 -18.11 14.69
CA GLY A 161 -14.28 -18.66 13.38
C GLY A 161 -13.92 -17.78 12.18
N GLU A 162 -14.27 -18.23 10.98
CA GLU A 162 -14.05 -17.51 9.72
C GLU A 162 -15.31 -16.74 9.30
N ILE A 163 -15.18 -15.53 8.73
CA ILE A 163 -16.33 -14.62 8.53
C ILE A 163 -16.47 -14.02 7.13
N GLY A 164 -15.62 -14.39 6.18
CA GLY A 164 -15.58 -13.77 4.85
C GLY A 164 -14.17 -13.65 4.33
N HIS A 165 -13.94 -12.74 3.38
CA HIS A 165 -12.64 -12.52 2.76
C HIS A 165 -12.37 -11.05 2.48
N VAL A 166 -11.09 -10.70 2.31
CA VAL A 166 -10.67 -9.37 1.86
C VAL A 166 -11.20 -9.14 0.44
N GLU A 167 -11.84 -7.99 0.22
CA GLU A 167 -12.39 -7.61 -1.08
C GLU A 167 -11.71 -6.35 -1.64
N ASP A 168 -11.33 -5.40 -0.79
CA ASP A 168 -10.72 -4.14 -1.22
C ASP A 168 -9.97 -3.49 -0.04
N TYR A 169 -9.32 -2.36 -0.30
CA TYR A 169 -8.60 -1.56 0.67
C TYR A 169 -9.05 -0.10 0.54
N ILE A 170 -9.21 0.56 1.67
CA ILE A 170 -9.45 2.00 1.73
C ILE A 170 -8.14 2.68 2.10
N VAL A 171 -7.59 3.47 1.18
CA VAL A 171 -6.33 4.21 1.36
C VAL A 171 -6.61 5.71 1.60
N ASP A 172 -5.81 6.36 2.43
CA ASP A 172 -5.73 7.81 2.48
C ASP A 172 -4.90 8.34 1.30
N ASP A 173 -5.49 9.19 0.44
CA ASP A 173 -4.86 9.68 -0.79
C ASP A 173 -3.79 10.77 -0.59
N GLU A 174 -3.54 11.21 0.64
CA GLU A 174 -2.45 12.12 0.99
C GLU A 174 -1.28 11.36 1.60
N LYS A 175 -1.56 10.50 2.59
CA LYS A 175 -0.54 9.77 3.36
C LYS A 175 -0.21 8.40 2.79
N TRP A 176 -1.03 7.88 1.87
CA TRP A 176 -0.88 6.56 1.26
C TRP A 176 -0.84 5.41 2.27
N ASN A 177 -1.52 5.56 3.40
CA ASN A 177 -1.74 4.46 4.34
C ASN A 177 -3.11 3.81 4.10
N ILE A 178 -3.15 2.48 4.15
CA ILE A 178 -4.40 1.72 4.22
C ILE A 178 -5.03 2.05 5.57
N HIS A 179 -6.22 2.63 5.52
CA HIS A 179 -7.01 3.02 6.69
C HIS A 179 -7.98 1.91 7.09
N PHE A 180 -8.54 1.20 6.11
CA PHE A 180 -9.37 0.02 6.31
C PHE A 180 -9.10 -1.05 5.25
N ILE A 181 -9.31 -2.31 5.60
CA ILE A 181 -9.63 -3.37 4.64
C ILE A 181 -11.16 -3.48 4.54
N VAL A 182 -11.65 -3.67 3.32
CA VAL A 182 -13.06 -4.01 3.06
C VAL A 182 -13.16 -5.52 3.07
N VAL A 183 -14.08 -6.04 3.86
CA VAL A 183 -14.33 -7.48 3.99
C VAL A 183 -15.71 -7.78 3.43
N ASP A 184 -15.75 -8.65 2.41
CA ASP A 184 -17.00 -9.24 1.95
C ASP A 184 -17.37 -10.41 2.87
N THR A 185 -18.48 -10.24 3.59
CA THR A 185 -19.01 -11.25 4.50
C THR A 185 -20.14 -12.07 3.87
N THR A 186 -20.45 -11.91 2.58
CA THR A 186 -21.62 -12.54 1.92
C THR A 186 -21.70 -14.07 2.08
N ASN A 187 -20.55 -14.75 2.17
CA ASN A 187 -20.48 -16.21 2.41
C ASN A 187 -20.89 -16.63 3.83
N TRP A 188 -21.06 -15.68 4.75
CA TRP A 188 -21.36 -15.89 6.17
C TRP A 188 -22.57 -15.06 6.64
N LEU A 189 -22.74 -13.84 6.12
CA LEU A 189 -23.86 -12.92 6.35
C LEU A 189 -24.39 -12.41 5.00
N PRO A 190 -25.66 -12.66 4.63
CA PRO A 190 -26.18 -12.29 3.32
C PRO A 190 -26.02 -10.80 2.99
N GLY A 191 -25.30 -10.51 1.90
CA GLY A 191 -25.26 -9.20 1.25
C GLY A 191 -24.59 -8.07 2.03
N ARG A 192 -23.64 -8.40 2.92
CA ARG A 192 -23.01 -7.41 3.80
C ARG A 192 -21.49 -7.32 3.61
N LYS A 193 -21.00 -6.09 3.56
CA LYS A 193 -19.58 -5.75 3.68
C LYS A 193 -19.32 -5.04 4.99
N VAL A 194 -18.11 -5.20 5.53
CA VAL A 194 -17.66 -4.52 6.75
C VAL A 194 -16.27 -3.94 6.56
N LEU A 195 -15.96 -2.89 7.32
CA LEU A 195 -14.62 -2.32 7.38
C LEU A 195 -13.88 -2.84 8.61
N LEU A 196 -12.62 -3.25 8.42
CA LEU A 196 -11.71 -3.55 9.51
C LEU A 196 -10.48 -2.63 9.40
N SER A 197 -10.16 -1.92 10.49
CA SER A 197 -8.93 -1.15 10.59
C SER A 197 -7.75 -2.11 10.75
N PRO A 198 -6.57 -1.78 10.17
CA PRO A 198 -5.30 -2.42 10.51
C PRO A 198 -5.05 -2.64 11.99
N HIS A 199 -5.58 -1.78 12.86
CA HIS A 199 -5.44 -1.92 14.31
C HIS A 199 -5.99 -3.25 14.88
N TRP A 200 -7.02 -3.81 14.26
CA TRP A 200 -7.63 -5.08 14.70
C TRP A 200 -6.97 -6.31 14.07
N ILE A 201 -6.05 -6.12 13.13
CA ILE A 201 -5.38 -7.19 12.41
C ILE A 201 -4.15 -7.64 13.20
N LYS A 202 -4.08 -8.94 13.50
CA LYS A 202 -2.97 -9.56 14.23
C LYS A 202 -1.81 -9.91 13.29
N ARG A 203 -2.12 -10.48 12.13
CA ARG A 203 -1.15 -10.89 11.10
C ARG A 203 -1.84 -11.28 9.80
N ILE A 204 -1.09 -11.25 8.71
CA ILE A 204 -1.44 -11.87 7.44
C ILE A 204 -0.62 -13.17 7.32
N ASP A 205 -1.30 -14.29 7.08
CA ASP A 205 -0.68 -15.60 6.84
C ASP A 205 -0.82 -15.99 5.38
N TRP A 206 0.32 -16.15 4.71
CA TRP A 206 0.38 -16.48 3.30
C TRP A 206 0.17 -17.95 3.01
N GLY A 207 0.65 -18.82 3.90
CA GLY A 207 0.57 -20.27 3.69
C GLY A 207 -0.88 -20.73 3.69
N ASP A 208 -1.67 -20.11 4.56
CA ASP A 208 -3.08 -20.41 4.74
C ASP A 208 -4.02 -19.45 3.98
N SER A 209 -3.48 -18.44 3.29
CA SER A 209 -4.24 -17.37 2.62
C SER A 209 -5.28 -16.72 3.54
N LYS A 210 -4.84 -16.31 4.74
CA LYS A 210 -5.71 -15.80 5.81
C LYS A 210 -5.23 -14.48 6.41
N VAL A 211 -6.17 -13.64 6.78
CA VAL A 211 -5.95 -12.47 7.65
C VAL A 211 -6.52 -12.78 9.02
N TYR A 212 -5.68 -12.80 10.04
CA TYR A 212 -6.10 -13.06 11.42
C TYR A 212 -6.43 -11.76 12.14
N VAL A 213 -7.59 -11.68 12.78
CA VAL A 213 -8.06 -10.49 13.49
C VAL A 213 -8.32 -10.80 14.96
N ASN A 214 -8.09 -9.84 15.84
CA ASN A 214 -8.35 -10.00 17.28
C ASN A 214 -9.78 -9.58 17.65
N LEU A 215 -10.76 -10.14 16.95
CA LEU A 215 -12.19 -9.86 17.13
C LEU A 215 -12.97 -11.18 17.18
N MET A 216 -14.16 -11.14 17.76
CA MET A 216 -15.12 -12.26 17.71
C MET A 216 -16.04 -12.10 16.49
N GLN A 217 -16.52 -13.21 15.93
CA GLN A 217 -17.48 -13.21 14.83
C GLN A 217 -18.70 -12.35 15.17
N GLU A 218 -19.28 -12.53 16.35
CA GLU A 218 -20.48 -11.78 16.78
C GLU A 218 -20.23 -10.25 16.85
N SER A 219 -19.02 -9.81 17.16
CA SER A 219 -18.68 -8.39 17.15
C SER A 219 -18.71 -7.84 15.72
N ILE A 220 -18.11 -8.57 14.76
CA ILE A 220 -18.09 -8.15 13.35
C ILE A 220 -19.50 -8.20 12.74
N LYS A 221 -20.30 -9.21 13.11
CA LYS A 221 -21.70 -9.33 12.72
C LYS A 221 -22.54 -8.12 13.14
N ASN A 222 -22.25 -7.54 14.29
CA ASN A 222 -23.06 -6.44 14.84
C ASN A 222 -22.47 -5.06 14.51
N SER A 223 -21.44 -4.97 13.66
CA SER A 223 -20.81 -3.68 13.31
C SER A 223 -21.79 -2.72 12.62
N PRO A 224 -21.47 -1.42 12.55
CA PRO A 224 -22.13 -0.51 11.63
C PRO A 224 -22.03 -1.02 10.17
N GLU A 225 -23.12 -0.88 9.41
CA GLU A 225 -23.19 -1.29 8.01
C GLU A 225 -22.32 -0.39 7.12
N PHE A 226 -21.46 -0.99 6.29
CA PHE A 226 -20.63 -0.25 5.36
C PHE A 226 -21.33 -0.11 3.99
N ASN A 227 -21.54 1.12 3.56
CA ASN A 227 -22.04 1.43 2.22
C ASN A 227 -20.91 1.94 1.33
N SER A 228 -20.43 1.09 0.41
CA SER A 228 -19.33 1.41 -0.50
C SER A 228 -19.67 2.48 -1.56
N SER A 229 -20.94 2.83 -1.72
CA SER A 229 -21.37 3.90 -2.64
C SER A 229 -21.33 5.29 -2.01
N GLN A 230 -20.97 5.40 -0.73
CA GLN A 230 -20.89 6.67 -0.01
C GLN A 230 -19.48 6.91 0.55
N PRO A 231 -19.02 8.17 0.63
CA PRO A 231 -17.80 8.51 1.35
C PRO A 231 -17.90 8.07 2.82
N ILE A 232 -16.80 7.53 3.35
CA ILE A 232 -16.70 7.20 4.76
C ILE A 232 -16.66 8.50 5.56
N SER A 233 -17.69 8.72 6.37
CA SER A 233 -17.80 9.92 7.19
C SER A 233 -17.04 9.76 8.51
N VAL A 234 -16.54 10.87 9.06
CA VAL A 234 -15.91 10.89 10.41
C VAL A 234 -16.87 10.36 11.49
N LYS A 235 -18.19 10.56 11.31
CA LYS A 235 -19.21 10.02 12.22
C LYS A 235 -19.26 8.49 12.15
N TYR A 236 -19.32 7.92 10.95
CA TYR A 236 -19.33 6.47 10.75
C TYR A 236 -18.05 5.83 11.30
N GLU A 237 -16.90 6.44 11.01
CA GLU A 237 -15.61 5.97 11.53
C GLU A 237 -15.60 5.93 13.06
N ARG A 238 -16.08 6.99 13.73
CA ARG A 238 -16.21 7.01 15.19
C ARG A 238 -17.12 5.90 15.70
N GLU A 239 -18.30 5.73 15.10
CA GLU A 239 -19.25 4.67 15.47
C GLU A 239 -18.63 3.27 15.30
N LEU A 240 -17.83 3.06 14.25
CA LEU A 240 -17.12 1.80 14.01
C LEU A 240 -16.06 1.53 15.07
N PHE A 241 -15.23 2.51 15.42
CA PHE A 241 -14.20 2.37 16.45
C PHE A 241 -14.80 2.19 17.86
N ASP A 242 -15.87 2.93 18.18
CA ASP A 242 -16.61 2.78 19.43
C ASP A 242 -17.24 1.37 19.53
N HIS A 243 -17.78 0.84 18.43
CA HIS A 243 -18.37 -0.50 18.37
C HIS A 243 -17.37 -1.62 18.65
N TYR A 244 -16.18 -1.55 18.04
CA TYR A 244 -15.12 -2.54 18.26
C TYR A 244 -14.36 -2.34 19.58
N GLY A 245 -14.72 -1.32 20.37
CA GLY A 245 -14.29 -1.16 21.76
C GLY A 245 -12.87 -0.61 21.92
N ASP A 246 -12.35 0.13 20.94
CA ASP A 246 -11.03 0.77 21.07
C ASP A 246 -11.16 2.28 21.35
N HIS A 247 -11.01 2.65 22.63
CA HIS A 247 -11.08 4.04 23.10
C HIS A 247 -9.79 4.84 22.88
N ARG A 248 -8.84 4.36 22.08
CA ARG A 248 -7.68 5.15 21.69
C ARG A 248 -8.03 5.95 20.44
N LYS A 249 -8.37 7.22 20.66
CA LYS A 249 -8.70 8.21 19.63
C LYS A 249 -7.63 8.25 18.52
N PRO A 250 -8.03 8.51 17.26
CA PRO A 250 -7.11 8.87 16.18
C PRO A 250 -6.30 10.13 16.48
#